data_AF-A0A850NZS6-F1
#
_entry.id   AF-A0A850NZS6-F1
#
_cell.length_a   1.000
_cell.length_b   1.000
_cell.length_c   1.000
_cell.angle_alpha   90.00
_cell.angle_beta   90.00
_cell.angle_gamma   90.00
#
_symmetry.space_group_name_H-M   'P 1'
#
loop_
_entity.id
_entity.type
_entity.pdbx_description
1 polymer ?
#
loop_
_entity_poly.entity_id
_entity_poly.type
_entity_poly.pdbx_seq_one_letter_code
_entity_poly.pdbx_strand_id
1 'polypeptide(L)'
;MLSPADLTPLGRFTAPAAHEPGWQIRAELFLARTDAEPAPHAEIDSVIAVTADQAATLPLAALTELHVLPLMRDLPPRTDR
;
A
#
# COMPACT_ATOMS: atom_id res chain seq x y z
N MET A 1 4.92 14.29 10.34
CA MET A 1 4.34 14.43 8.99
C MET A 1 5.39 13.95 8.00
N LEU A 2 5.03 13.08 7.05
CA LEU A 2 5.97 12.59 6.04
C LEU A 2 6.28 13.69 5.01
N SER A 3 7.52 13.75 4.56
CA SER A 3 7.98 14.57 3.44
C SER A 3 8.38 13.67 2.26
N PRO A 4 8.50 14.22 1.04
CA PRO A 4 8.97 13.43 -0.11
C PRO A 4 10.34 12.77 0.09
N ALA A 5 11.21 13.34 0.93
CA ALA A 5 12.51 12.76 1.25
C ALA A 5 12.43 11.50 2.12
N ASP A 6 11.30 11.28 2.81
CA ASP A 6 11.04 10.10 3.63
C ASP A 6 10.49 8.92 2.82
N LEU A 7 10.30 9.11 1.50
CA LEU A 7 9.69 8.15 0.60
C LEU A 7 10.75 7.43 -0.25
N THR A 8 10.72 6.09 -0.21
CA THR A 8 11.50 5.26 -1.13
C THR A 8 10.62 4.87 -2.32
N PRO A 9 10.98 5.23 -3.57
CA PRO A 9 10.21 4.83 -4.74
C PRO A 9 10.33 3.32 -4.98
N LEU A 10 9.19 2.66 -5.20
CA LEU A 10 9.12 1.22 -5.48
C LEU A 10 8.86 0.93 -6.97
N GLY A 11 8.37 1.91 -7.71
CA GLY A 11 8.20 1.81 -9.16
C GLY A 11 6.84 2.31 -9.66
N ARG A 12 6.61 2.11 -10.96
CA ARG A 12 5.37 2.45 -11.68
C ARG A 12 4.66 1.17 -12.08
N PHE A 13 3.40 1.06 -11.69
CA PHE A 13 2.61 -0.15 -11.89
C PHE A 13 1.29 0.18 -12.57
N THR A 14 0.70 -0.86 -13.18
CA THR A 14 -0.61 -0.78 -13.81
C THR A 14 -1.42 -2.01 -13.40
N ALA A 15 -2.69 -1.80 -13.12
CA ALA A 15 -3.63 -2.85 -12.76
C ALA A 15 -5.07 -2.42 -13.12
N PRO A 16 -6.02 -3.36 -13.24
CA PRO A 16 -7.43 -3.01 -13.38
C PRO A 16 -7.91 -2.10 -12.25
N ALA A 17 -8.75 -1.12 -12.59
CA ALA A 17 -9.38 -0.25 -11.60
C ALA A 17 -10.40 -1.05 -10.77
N ALA A 18 -10.39 -0.87 -9.44
CA ALA A 18 -11.28 -1.61 -8.54
C ALA A 18 -12.76 -1.23 -8.71
N HIS A 19 -13.04 0.04 -9.01
CA HIS A 19 -14.41 0.57 -9.07
C HIS A 19 -14.85 0.95 -10.50
N GLU A 20 -13.98 0.78 -11.50
CA GLU A 20 -14.25 1.18 -12.89
C GLU A 20 -13.93 0.01 -13.84
N PRO A 21 -14.86 -0.95 -14.03
CA PRO A 21 -14.66 -2.10 -14.90
C PRO A 21 -14.27 -1.68 -16.33
N GLY A 22 -13.29 -2.37 -16.91
CA GLY A 22 -12.76 -2.06 -18.23
C GLY A 22 -11.67 -0.98 -18.24
N TRP A 23 -11.43 -0.30 -17.12
CA TRP A 23 -10.36 0.70 -16.98
C TRP A 23 -9.14 0.16 -16.23
N GLN A 24 -8.01 0.84 -16.43
CA GLN A 24 -6.73 0.55 -15.79
C GLN A 24 -6.30 1.76 -14.98
N ILE A 25 -5.75 1.52 -13.80
CA ILE A 25 -5.05 2.53 -13.02
C ILE A 25 -3.56 2.47 -13.30
N ARG A 26 -2.91 3.63 -13.37
CA ARG A 26 -1.45 3.76 -13.40
C ARG A 26 -1.02 4.49 -12.14
N ALA A 27 -0.14 3.87 -11.35
CA ALA A 27 0.25 4.40 -10.05
C ALA A 27 1.76 4.33 -9.84
N GLU A 28 2.29 5.34 -9.17
CA GLU A 28 3.64 5.34 -8.58
C GLU A 28 3.53 4.89 -7.13
N LEU A 29 4.25 3.81 -6.78
CA LEU A 29 4.27 3.28 -5.43
C LEU A 29 5.50 3.77 -4.68
N PHE A 30 5.30 4.10 -3.41
CA PHE A 30 6.34 4.54 -2.48
C PHE A 30 6.22 3.79 -1.16
N LEU A 31 7.37 3.49 -0.54
CA LEU A 31 7.47 3.01 0.82
C LEU A 31 7.81 4.17 1.75
N ALA A 32 7.08 4.30 2.84
CA ALA A 32 7.44 5.13 3.98
C ALA A 32 7.57 4.25 5.23
N ARG A 33 8.57 4.51 6.07
CA ARG A 33 8.66 3.95 7.43
C ARG A 33 8.40 5.07 8.43
N THR A 34 7.42 4.91 9.28
CA THR A 34 7.02 5.95 10.25
C THR A 34 6.48 5.31 11.52
N ASP A 35 6.74 5.94 12.67
CA ASP A 35 6.15 5.57 13.96
C ASP A 35 4.83 6.31 14.21
N ALA A 36 4.37 7.11 13.25
CA ALA A 36 3.04 7.71 13.29
C ALA A 36 1.98 6.62 13.10
N GLU A 37 1.02 6.57 14.01
CA GLU A 37 -0.14 5.67 13.90
C GLU A 37 -1.11 6.25 12.86
N PRO A 38 -1.45 5.51 11.78
CA PRO A 38 -2.41 6.00 10.80
C PRO A 38 -3.81 6.01 11.41
N ALA A 39 -4.54 7.11 11.22
CA ALA A 39 -5.91 7.28 11.66
C ALA A 39 -6.82 7.61 10.46
N PRO A 40 -8.07 7.12 10.43
CA PRO A 40 -9.03 7.52 9.40
C PRO A 40 -9.21 9.04 9.39
N HIS A 41 -9.18 9.65 8.20
CA HIS A 41 -9.43 11.07 8.01
C HIS A 41 -9.97 11.36 6.61
N ALA A 42 -10.71 12.47 6.48
CA ALA A 42 -11.38 12.87 5.25
C ALA A 42 -12.24 11.73 4.66
N GLU A 43 -11.96 11.30 3.43
CA GLU A 43 -12.73 10.30 2.68
C GLU A 43 -12.38 8.83 3.05
N ILE A 44 -11.47 8.60 4.01
CA ILE A 44 -11.09 7.26 4.45
C ILE A 44 -12.05 6.77 5.54
N ASP A 45 -12.84 5.74 5.21
CA ASP A 45 -13.84 5.13 6.10
C ASP A 45 -13.20 4.39 7.30
N SER A 46 -12.12 3.64 7.08
CA SER A 46 -11.44 2.89 8.13
C SER A 46 -9.97 2.62 7.84
N VAL A 47 -9.22 2.32 8.91
CA VAL A 47 -7.81 1.90 8.87
C VAL A 47 -7.67 0.71 9.82
N ILE A 48 -7.02 -0.35 9.35
CA ILE A 48 -6.66 -1.52 10.14
C ILE A 48 -5.19 -1.86 9.92
N ALA A 49 -4.51 -2.29 10.99
CA ALA A 49 -3.17 -2.85 10.90
C ALA A 49 -3.27 -4.35 10.59
N VAL A 50 -2.57 -4.80 9.55
CA VAL A 50 -2.57 -6.20 9.11
C VAL A 50 -1.18 -6.63 8.70
N THR A 51 -0.86 -7.92 8.90
CA THR A 51 0.30 -8.55 8.26
C THR A 51 0.01 -8.79 6.78
N ALA A 52 1.05 -9.07 5.97
CA ALA A 52 0.87 -9.41 4.55
C ALA A 52 -0.04 -10.63 4.35
N ASP A 53 0.01 -11.62 5.26
CA ASP A 53 -0.83 -12.82 5.18
C ASP A 53 -2.28 -12.54 5.58
N GLN A 54 -2.50 -11.69 6.59
CA GLN A 54 -3.84 -11.22 6.94
C GLN A 54 -4.45 -10.41 5.78
N ALA A 55 -3.68 -9.50 5.20
CA ALA A 55 -4.10 -8.68 4.07
C ALA A 55 -4.51 -9.53 2.85
N ALA A 56 -3.82 -10.64 2.59
CA ALA A 56 -4.15 -11.56 1.49
C ALA A 56 -5.54 -12.22 1.61
N THR A 57 -6.19 -12.13 2.77
CA THR A 57 -7.57 -12.63 2.99
C THR A 57 -8.64 -11.55 2.83
N LEU A 58 -8.25 -10.30 2.59
CA LEU A 58 -9.17 -9.17 2.44
C LEU A 58 -9.55 -8.94 0.97
N PRO A 59 -10.70 -8.30 0.69
CA PRO A 59 -11.08 -7.90 -0.66
C PRO A 59 -10.22 -6.70 -1.11
N LEU A 60 -9.03 -6.98 -1.63
CA LEU A 60 -8.08 -5.96 -2.06
C LEU A 60 -8.36 -5.49 -3.49
N ALA A 61 -8.05 -4.22 -3.76
CA ALA A 61 -7.94 -3.73 -5.12
C ALA A 61 -6.81 -4.46 -5.87
N ALA A 62 -6.98 -4.67 -7.19
CA ALA A 62 -6.02 -5.43 -8.00
C ALA A 62 -4.58 -4.87 -7.94
N LEU A 63 -4.39 -3.54 -7.84
CA LEU A 63 -3.05 -2.96 -7.66
C LEU A 63 -2.39 -3.43 -6.37
N THR A 64 -3.16 -3.49 -5.29
CA THR A 64 -2.67 -3.89 -3.97
C THR A 64 -2.34 -5.39 -3.96
N GLU A 65 -3.23 -6.23 -4.48
CA GLU A 65 -3.02 -7.67 -4.52
C GLU A 65 -1.85 -8.07 -5.42
N LEU A 66 -1.79 -7.53 -6.64
CA LEU A 66 -0.82 -7.95 -7.66
C LEU A 66 0.57 -7.34 -7.45
N HIS A 67 0.67 -6.14 -6.87
CA HIS A 67 1.93 -5.41 -6.78
C HIS A 67 2.34 -5.11 -5.33
N VAL A 68 1.45 -4.59 -4.49
CA VAL A 68 1.81 -4.19 -3.12
C VAL A 68 2.12 -5.41 -2.24
N LEU A 69 1.27 -6.45 -2.25
CA LEU A 69 1.48 -7.64 -1.40
C LEU A 69 2.80 -8.37 -1.69
N PRO A 70 3.18 -8.67 -2.95
CA PRO A 70 4.50 -9.25 -3.24
C PRO A 70 5.65 -8.37 -2.73
N LEU A 71 5.58 -7.05 -2.99
CA LEU A 71 6.61 -6.12 -2.52
C LEU A 71 6.75 -6.11 -0.99
N MET A 72 5.65 -6.24 -0.25
CA MET A 72 5.70 -6.30 1.22
C MET A 72 6.31 -7.59 1.76
N ARG A 73 6.15 -8.72 1.05
CA ARG A 73 6.77 -10.00 1.45
C ARG A 73 8.28 -10.01 1.24
N ASP A 74 8.74 -9.31 0.20
CA ASP A 74 10.16 -9.22 -0.11
C ASP A 74 10.88 -8.13 0.72
N LEU A 75 10.12 -7.26 1.37
CA LEU A 75 10.67 -6.18 2.16
C LEU A 75 11.26 -6.73 3.48
N PRO A 76 12.47 -6.32 3.87
CA PRO A 76 12.98 -6.68 5.18
C PRO A 76 12.04 -6.13 6.27
N PRO A 77 11.83 -6.92 7.36
CA PRO A 77 11.02 -6.47 8.48
C PRO A 77 11.55 -5.13 8.99
N ARG A 78 10.66 -4.32 9.60
CA ARG A 78 11.11 -3.13 10.34
C ARG A 78 12.10 -3.61 11.40
N THR A 79 13.38 -3.36 11.17
CA THR A 79 14.38 -3.45 12.24
C THR A 79 14.15 -2.20 13.07
N ASP A 80 13.51 -2.37 14.22
CA ASP A 80 13.48 -1.33 15.22
C ASP A 80 14.92 -1.06 15.68
N ARG A 81 15.25 0.21 15.88
CA ARG A 81 16.43 0.62 16.64
C ARG A 81 15.97 1.59 17.71
#